data_AF-A0A8S9LTZ6-F1
#
_entry.id   AF-A0A8S9LTZ6-F1
#
_cell.length_a   1.000
_cell.length_b   1.000
_cell.length_c   1.000
_cell.angle_alpha   90.00
_cell.angle_beta   90.00
_cell.angle_gamma   90.00
#
_symmetry.space_group_name_H-M   'P 1'
#
loop_
_entity.id
_entity.type
_entity.pdbx_description
1 polymer ?
#
loop_
_entity_poly.entity_id
_entity_poly.type
_entity_poly.pdbx_seq_one_letter_code
_entity_poly.pdbx_strand_id
1 'polypeptide(L)'
;HIDKLKKVVEEGNYYGALQMYKSISARYVTAQRFSEALDILFSGSCLELEHGLVNCGADLALLFVDTLVKSKSPCNDETLDRIRCMFKLFPRVPVPPHLVDVSDDEDVHNLQESLGEARSRVENLTSFLRAAIKWSAEFGGPSTGYPELHAMLADYLYTECPELDMVRISRHFVRAEDPEKFASTLINFMGRCYPGEDDLAIARAVLM
;
A
#
# COMPACT_ATOMS: atom_id res chain seq x y z
N HIS A 1 -26.94 -0.38 -3.06
CA HIS A 1 -26.05 0.71 -3.49
C HIS A 1 -24.82 0.18 -4.22
N ILE A 2 -24.17 -0.85 -3.69
CA ILE A 2 -22.98 -1.48 -4.28
C ILE A 2 -23.20 -1.89 -5.75
N ASP A 3 -24.28 -2.60 -6.10
CA ASP A 3 -24.52 -3.03 -7.49
C ASP A 3 -24.73 -1.87 -8.48
N LYS A 4 -25.26 -0.74 -8.00
CA LYS A 4 -25.41 0.46 -8.83
C LYS A 4 -24.05 1.13 -9.07
N LEU A 5 -23.19 1.16 -8.06
CA LEU A 5 -21.85 1.73 -8.17
C LEU A 5 -20.94 0.87 -9.04
N LYS A 6 -21.05 -0.46 -8.92
CA LYS A 6 -20.37 -1.42 -9.80
C LYS A 6 -20.65 -1.11 -11.27
N LYS A 7 -21.91 -0.93 -11.63
CA LYS A 7 -22.30 -0.54 -13.01
C LYS A 7 -21.67 0.78 -13.46
N VAL A 8 -21.58 1.78 -12.60
CA VAL A 8 -20.96 3.08 -12.95
C VAL A 8 -19.46 2.93 -13.23
N VAL A 9 -18.78 2.05 -12.49
CA VAL A 9 -17.37 1.69 -12.76
C VAL A 9 -17.26 0.93 -14.08
N GLU A 10 -18.12 -0.05 -14.33
CA GLU A 10 -18.18 -0.81 -15.58
C GLU A 10 -18.48 0.08 -16.81
N GLU A 11 -19.24 1.15 -16.63
CA GLU A 11 -19.52 2.18 -17.64
C GLU A 11 -18.35 3.15 -17.89
N GLY A 12 -17.22 2.98 -17.19
CA GLY A 12 -16.01 3.77 -17.36
C GLY A 12 -16.02 5.15 -16.69
N ASN A 13 -17.06 5.48 -15.92
CA ASN A 13 -17.16 6.75 -15.19
C ASN A 13 -16.47 6.65 -13.81
N TYR A 14 -15.16 6.46 -13.83
CA TYR A 14 -14.35 6.19 -12.63
C TYR A 14 -14.37 7.34 -11.62
N TYR A 15 -14.21 8.58 -12.09
CA TYR A 15 -14.28 9.76 -11.21
C TYR A 15 -15.67 9.90 -10.58
N GLY A 16 -16.74 9.70 -11.36
CA GLY A 16 -18.10 9.72 -10.85
C GLY A 16 -18.35 8.63 -9.81
N ALA A 17 -17.89 7.40 -10.07
CA ALA A 17 -17.98 6.29 -9.12
C ALA A 17 -17.28 6.61 -7.80
N LEU A 18 -16.02 7.07 -7.84
CA LEU A 18 -15.24 7.46 -6.65
C LEU A 18 -15.99 8.50 -5.81
N GLN A 19 -16.50 9.56 -6.44
CA GLN A 19 -17.25 10.60 -5.72
C GLN A 19 -18.55 10.06 -5.11
N MET A 20 -19.23 9.13 -5.79
CA MET A 20 -20.42 8.49 -5.22
C MET A 20 -20.06 7.58 -4.03
N TYR A 21 -18.99 6.78 -4.10
CA TYR A 21 -18.49 5.99 -2.97
C TYR A 21 -18.21 6.87 -1.76
N LYS A 22 -17.46 7.97 -1.95
CA LYS A 22 -17.15 8.95 -0.90
C LYS A 22 -18.38 9.62 -0.31
N SER A 23 -19.31 10.05 -1.16
CA SER A 23 -20.54 10.71 -0.71
C SER A 23 -21.44 9.78 0.11
N ILE A 24 -21.61 8.53 -0.34
CA ILE A 24 -22.46 7.56 0.35
C ILE A 24 -21.82 7.13 1.67
N SER A 25 -20.52 6.83 1.68
CA SER A 25 -19.81 6.47 2.91
C SER A 25 -19.84 7.61 3.93
N ALA A 26 -19.61 8.86 3.52
CA ALA A 26 -19.72 10.03 4.39
C ALA A 26 -21.12 10.16 5.01
N ARG A 27 -22.19 9.92 4.24
CA ARG A 27 -23.56 9.92 4.76
C ARG A 27 -23.78 8.83 5.81
N TYR A 28 -23.25 7.63 5.58
CA TYR A 28 -23.33 6.54 6.56
C TYR A 28 -22.55 6.88 7.83
N VAL A 29 -21.35 7.44 7.71
CA VAL A 29 -20.55 7.89 8.87
C VAL A 29 -21.29 8.97 9.68
N THR A 30 -21.87 9.98 9.03
CA THR A 30 -22.68 11.00 9.72
C THR A 30 -23.89 10.39 10.44
N ALA A 31 -24.50 9.36 9.86
CA ALA A 31 -25.59 8.60 10.47
C ALA A 31 -25.12 7.55 11.50
N GLN A 32 -23.82 7.51 11.86
CA GLN A 32 -23.22 6.51 12.75
C GLN A 32 -23.39 5.04 12.28
N ARG A 33 -23.64 4.84 10.98
CA ARG A 33 -23.80 3.54 10.32
C ARG A 33 -22.45 3.05 9.80
N PHE A 34 -21.53 2.80 10.73
CA PHE A 34 -20.13 2.51 10.39
C PHE A 34 -19.93 1.19 9.64
N SER A 35 -20.72 0.16 9.96
CA SER A 35 -20.63 -1.13 9.25
C SER A 35 -20.88 -0.94 7.75
N GLU A 36 -21.96 -0.25 7.39
CA GLU A 36 -22.31 -0.01 6.00
C GLU A 36 -21.34 0.93 5.29
N ALA A 37 -20.74 1.88 6.02
CA ALA A 37 -19.66 2.72 5.51
C ALA A 37 -18.41 1.90 5.19
N LEU A 38 -18.00 1.00 6.08
CA LEU A 38 -16.87 0.11 5.88
C LEU A 38 -17.11 -0.82 4.69
N ASP A 39 -18.31 -1.41 4.58
CA ASP A 39 -18.67 -2.34 3.51
C ASP A 39 -18.65 -1.71 2.13
N ILE A 40 -19.19 -0.49 2.00
CA ILE A 40 -19.16 0.21 0.71
C ILE A 40 -17.74 0.67 0.34
N LEU A 41 -16.93 1.10 1.31
CA LEU A 41 -15.55 1.53 1.07
C LEU A 41 -14.65 0.35 0.67
N PHE A 42 -14.75 -0.76 1.39
CA PHE A 42 -14.02 -1.98 1.08
C PHE A 42 -14.40 -2.52 -0.31
N SER A 43 -15.71 -2.62 -0.59
CA SER A 43 -16.17 -3.08 -1.90
C SER A 43 -15.74 -2.16 -3.04
N GLY A 44 -15.75 -0.84 -2.82
CA GLY A 44 -15.31 0.13 -3.84
C GLY A 44 -13.81 0.07 -4.07
N SER A 45 -13.02 0.01 -2.99
CA SER A 45 -11.56 -0.12 -3.08
C SER A 45 -11.14 -1.37 -3.85
N CYS A 46 -11.72 -2.53 -3.51
CA CYS A 46 -11.39 -3.77 -4.23
C CYS A 46 -11.74 -3.67 -5.72
N LEU A 47 -12.95 -3.19 -6.04
CA LEU A 47 -13.39 -3.06 -7.42
C LEU A 47 -12.50 -2.12 -8.23
N GLU A 48 -12.17 -0.93 -7.69
CA GLU A 48 -11.33 0.03 -8.40
C GLU A 48 -9.91 -0.50 -8.59
N LEU A 49 -9.34 -1.19 -7.59
CA LEU A 49 -8.03 -1.85 -7.73
C LEU A 49 -8.05 -2.98 -8.77
N GLU A 50 -9.10 -3.81 -8.80
CA GLU A 50 -9.30 -4.87 -9.80
C GLU A 50 -9.35 -4.33 -11.24
N HIS A 51 -9.88 -3.11 -11.42
CA HIS A 51 -9.91 -2.41 -12.71
C HIS A 51 -8.62 -1.64 -13.02
N GLY A 52 -7.57 -1.75 -12.19
CA GLY A 52 -6.30 -1.04 -12.37
C GLY A 52 -6.34 0.44 -12.00
N LEU A 53 -7.43 0.91 -11.38
CA LEU A 53 -7.62 2.30 -10.96
C LEU A 53 -6.96 2.54 -9.60
N VAL A 54 -5.64 2.35 -9.54
CA VAL A 54 -4.89 2.28 -8.28
C VAL A 54 -5.12 3.50 -7.39
N ASN A 55 -5.11 4.69 -7.98
CA ASN A 55 -5.27 5.94 -7.22
C ASN A 55 -6.65 6.04 -6.56
N CYS A 56 -7.71 5.65 -7.26
CA CYS A 56 -9.08 5.69 -6.73
C CYS A 56 -9.25 4.62 -5.65
N GLY A 57 -8.83 3.39 -5.96
CA GLY A 57 -8.96 2.27 -5.03
C GLY A 57 -8.16 2.47 -3.74
N ALA A 58 -6.98 3.10 -3.82
CA ALA A 58 -6.17 3.44 -2.66
C ALA A 58 -6.77 4.58 -1.82
N ASP A 59 -7.38 5.57 -2.45
CA ASP A 59 -8.08 6.67 -1.77
C ASP A 59 -9.29 6.12 -0.97
N LEU A 60 -10.04 5.17 -1.53
CA LEU A 60 -11.09 4.44 -0.80
C LEU A 60 -10.52 3.54 0.31
N ALA A 61 -9.37 2.88 0.09
CA ALA A 61 -8.70 2.07 1.11
C ALA A 61 -8.23 2.92 2.31
N LEU A 62 -7.69 4.10 2.05
CA LEU A 62 -7.29 5.05 3.09
C LEU A 62 -8.52 5.54 3.86
N LEU A 63 -9.60 5.89 3.16
CA LEU A 63 -10.86 6.31 3.79
C LEU A 63 -11.51 5.18 4.61
N PHE A 64 -11.33 3.93 4.21
CA PHE A 64 -11.74 2.76 4.99
C PHE A 64 -11.02 2.74 6.34
N VAL A 65 -9.69 2.92 6.37
CA VAL A 65 -8.93 2.97 7.62
C VAL A 65 -9.31 4.17 8.48
N ASP A 66 -9.48 5.35 7.88
CA ASP A 66 -9.98 6.54 8.61
C ASP A 66 -11.36 6.29 9.24
N THR A 67 -12.19 5.49 8.56
CA THR A 67 -13.51 5.09 9.08
C THR A 67 -13.37 4.14 10.25
N LEU A 68 -12.44 3.17 10.21
CA LEU A 68 -12.12 2.29 11.34
C LEU A 68 -11.69 3.08 12.59
N VAL A 69 -10.86 4.12 12.41
CA VAL A 69 -10.44 5.02 13.49
C VAL A 69 -11.64 5.77 14.06
N LYS A 70 -12.50 6.35 13.21
CA LYS A 70 -13.69 7.10 13.62
C LYS A 70 -14.70 6.23 14.36
N SER A 71 -14.91 5.00 13.92
CA SER A 71 -15.80 4.03 14.58
C SER A 71 -15.18 3.37 15.80
N LYS A 72 -13.89 3.63 16.08
CA LYS A 72 -13.09 2.94 17.11
C LYS A 72 -13.16 1.42 16.96
N SER A 73 -13.18 0.94 15.72
CA SER A 73 -13.29 -0.47 15.41
C SER A 73 -12.03 -1.20 15.89
N PRO A 74 -12.18 -2.33 16.62
CA PRO A 74 -11.04 -3.08 17.11
C PRO A 74 -10.27 -3.72 15.95
N CYS A 75 -8.95 -3.77 16.09
CA CYS A 75 -8.07 -4.53 15.22
C CYS A 75 -8.22 -6.02 15.55
N ASN A 76 -8.88 -6.74 14.65
CA ASN A 76 -9.17 -8.17 14.75
C ASN A 76 -8.94 -8.84 13.39
N ASP A 77 -9.04 -10.16 13.34
CA ASP A 77 -8.76 -10.92 12.11
C ASP A 77 -9.65 -10.49 10.93
N GLU A 78 -10.92 -10.20 11.16
CA GLU A 78 -11.85 -9.77 10.10
C GLU A 78 -11.44 -8.42 9.47
N THR A 79 -11.08 -7.44 10.30
CA THR A 79 -10.66 -6.11 9.82
C THR A 79 -9.29 -6.17 9.17
N LEU A 80 -8.36 -6.97 9.71
CA LEU A 80 -7.06 -7.24 9.09
C LEU A 80 -7.22 -7.97 7.75
N ASP A 81 -8.12 -8.95 7.64
CA ASP A 81 -8.38 -9.67 6.39
C ASP A 81 -8.84 -8.75 5.27
N ARG A 82 -9.66 -7.74 5.58
CA ARG A 82 -10.07 -6.72 4.59
C ARG A 82 -8.88 -5.87 4.14
N ILE A 83 -7.99 -5.49 5.06
CA ILE A 83 -6.75 -4.77 4.72
C ILE A 83 -5.82 -5.64 3.86
N ARG A 84 -5.64 -6.91 4.21
CA ARG A 84 -4.88 -7.90 3.43
C ARG A 84 -5.46 -8.08 2.04
N CYS A 85 -6.78 -8.16 1.93
CA CYS A 85 -7.48 -8.30 0.65
C CYS A 85 -7.23 -7.09 -0.26
N MET A 86 -7.44 -5.86 0.24
CA MET A 86 -7.15 -4.65 -0.53
C MET A 86 -5.68 -4.58 -0.93
N PHE A 87 -4.74 -4.86 -0.01
CA PHE A 87 -3.31 -4.87 -0.30
C PHE A 87 -2.93 -5.82 -1.45
N LYS A 88 -3.51 -7.03 -1.49
CA LYS A 88 -3.23 -8.02 -2.53
C LYS A 88 -3.65 -7.56 -3.94
N LEU A 89 -4.56 -6.60 -4.03
CA LEU A 89 -5.04 -6.05 -5.29
C LEU A 89 -4.17 -4.88 -5.80
N PHE A 90 -3.22 -4.38 -5.01
CA PHE A 90 -2.27 -3.37 -5.50
C PHE A 90 -1.34 -3.99 -6.56
N PRO A 91 -1.21 -3.37 -7.74
CA PRO A 91 -0.38 -3.91 -8.81
C PRO A 91 1.09 -3.96 -8.41
N ARG A 92 1.72 -5.11 -8.72
CA ARG A 92 3.17 -5.27 -8.67
C ARG A 92 3.71 -5.21 -10.09
N VAL A 93 4.22 -4.04 -10.46
CA VAL A 93 4.73 -3.77 -11.80
C VAL A 93 6.21 -3.45 -11.64
N PRO A 94 7.10 -4.36 -12.09
CA PRO A 94 8.54 -4.15 -12.00
C PRO A 94 8.91 -2.81 -12.60
N VAL A 95 9.65 -2.00 -11.84
CA VAL A 95 10.20 -0.76 -12.36
C VAL A 95 11.26 -1.12 -13.40
N PRO A 96 11.22 -0.55 -14.62
CA PRO A 96 12.25 -0.78 -15.62
C PRO A 96 13.63 -0.47 -15.01
N PRO A 97 14.62 -1.38 -15.12
CA PRO A 97 15.97 -1.08 -14.67
C PRO A 97 16.47 0.18 -15.39
N HIS A 98 17.19 1.07 -14.71
CA HIS A 98 17.79 2.25 -15.32
C HIS A 98 18.60 1.83 -16.56
N LEU A 99 18.06 2.09 -17.75
CA LEU A 99 18.77 1.87 -19.00
C LEU A 99 19.59 3.12 -19.29
N VAL A 100 20.89 2.97 -19.05
CA VAL A 100 21.92 3.76 -19.72
C VAL A 100 21.76 3.46 -21.22
N ASP A 101 21.67 4.50 -22.04
CA ASP A 101 21.54 4.48 -23.52
C ASP A 101 20.11 4.60 -24.10
N VAL A 102 19.36 5.62 -23.66
CA VAL A 102 18.13 6.06 -24.34
C VAL A 102 18.49 7.22 -25.26
N SER A 103 18.65 6.96 -26.57
CA SER A 103 19.02 7.98 -27.55
C SER A 103 17.83 8.76 -28.11
N ASP A 104 16.60 8.27 -27.89
CA ASP A 104 15.37 8.82 -28.47
C ASP A 104 14.50 9.51 -27.40
N ASP A 105 14.08 10.76 -27.69
CA ASP A 105 13.31 11.61 -26.76
C ASP A 105 11.95 11.00 -26.34
N GLU A 106 11.35 10.17 -27.20
CA GLU A 106 10.06 9.50 -26.93
C GLU A 106 10.19 8.41 -25.84
N ASP A 107 11.29 7.65 -25.87
CA ASP A 107 11.57 6.62 -24.87
C ASP A 107 11.87 7.23 -23.48
N VAL A 108 12.53 8.39 -23.45
CA VAL A 108 12.76 9.15 -22.21
C VAL A 108 11.45 9.60 -21.60
N HIS A 109 10.52 10.12 -22.42
CA HIS A 109 9.20 10.55 -21.95
C HIS A 109 8.38 9.39 -21.36
N ASN A 110 8.29 8.28 -22.10
CA ASN A 110 7.56 7.08 -21.66
C ASN A 110 8.14 6.49 -20.35
N LEU A 111 9.47 6.50 -20.20
CA LEU A 111 10.12 6.06 -18.97
C LEU A 111 9.78 6.99 -17.80
N GLN A 112 9.81 8.31 -18.02
CA GLN A 112 9.46 9.28 -16.99
C GLN A 112 8.00 9.14 -16.53
N GLU A 113 7.07 8.90 -17.46
CA GLU A 113 5.66 8.62 -17.15
C GLU A 113 5.53 7.34 -16.32
N SER A 114 6.14 6.23 -16.75
CA SER A 114 6.12 4.95 -16.03
C SER A 114 6.71 5.05 -14.61
N LEU A 115 7.81 5.79 -14.46
CA LEU A 115 8.41 6.09 -13.15
C LEU A 115 7.47 6.94 -12.28
N GLY A 116 6.77 7.93 -12.88
CA GLY A 116 5.76 8.75 -12.20
C GLY A 116 4.60 7.91 -11.68
N GLU A 117 4.07 7.01 -12.50
CA GLU A 117 3.03 6.06 -12.10
C GLU A 117 3.50 5.15 -10.97
N ALA A 118 4.73 4.60 -11.07
CA ALA A 118 5.30 3.76 -10.02
C ALA A 118 5.45 4.52 -8.68
N ARG A 119 5.95 5.76 -8.70
CA ARG A 119 6.01 6.61 -7.50
C ARG A 119 4.61 6.82 -6.91
N SER A 120 3.63 7.16 -7.74
CA SER A 120 2.25 7.39 -7.30
C SER A 120 1.63 6.14 -6.65
N ARG A 121 1.79 4.95 -7.24
CA ARG A 121 1.33 3.69 -6.64
C ARG A 121 1.96 3.45 -5.27
N VAL A 122 3.27 3.65 -5.15
CA VAL A 122 4.03 3.44 -3.90
C VAL A 122 3.61 4.42 -2.81
N GLU A 123 3.37 5.68 -3.16
CA GLU A 123 2.89 6.71 -2.23
C GLU A 123 1.47 6.40 -1.73
N ASN A 124 0.59 5.97 -2.62
CA ASN A 124 -0.78 5.60 -2.31
C ASN A 124 -0.84 4.41 -1.35
N LEU A 125 -0.14 3.30 -1.67
CA LEU A 125 -0.07 2.15 -0.77
C LEU A 125 0.60 2.51 0.57
N THR A 126 1.70 3.28 0.52
CA THR A 126 2.38 3.76 1.73
C THR A 126 1.40 4.45 2.66
N SER A 127 0.59 5.37 2.13
CA SER A 127 -0.33 6.17 2.94
C SER A 127 -1.40 5.29 3.57
N PHE A 128 -1.98 4.39 2.80
CA PHE A 128 -2.93 3.38 3.27
C PHE A 128 -2.35 2.49 4.38
N LEU A 129 -1.20 1.85 4.16
CA LEU A 129 -0.61 0.95 5.16
C LEU A 129 -0.08 1.68 6.39
N ARG A 130 0.45 2.91 6.26
CA ARG A 130 0.85 3.71 7.43
C ARG A 130 -0.35 4.09 8.30
N ALA A 131 -1.48 4.44 7.68
CA ALA A 131 -2.72 4.66 8.41
C ALA A 131 -3.16 3.38 9.12
N ALA A 132 -3.09 2.22 8.44
CA ALA A 132 -3.46 0.93 9.02
C ALA A 132 -2.57 0.55 10.21
N ILE A 133 -1.25 0.73 10.10
CA ILE A 133 -0.29 0.51 11.19
C ILE A 133 -0.68 1.36 12.40
N LYS A 134 -0.94 2.65 12.20
CA LYS A 134 -1.33 3.57 13.28
C LYS A 134 -2.66 3.17 13.93
N TRP A 135 -3.68 2.89 13.11
CA TRP A 135 -4.98 2.40 13.60
C TRP A 135 -4.80 1.12 14.44
N SER A 136 -4.01 0.18 13.93
CA SER A 136 -3.79 -1.10 14.61
C SER A 136 -3.11 -0.91 15.97
N ALA A 137 -2.19 0.04 16.09
CA ALA A 137 -1.53 0.36 17.36
C ALA A 137 -2.47 0.98 18.39
N GLU A 138 -3.47 1.72 17.94
CA GLU A 138 -4.42 2.44 18.80
C GLU A 138 -5.60 1.55 19.22
N PHE A 139 -6.02 0.61 18.37
CA PHE A 139 -7.29 -0.11 18.53
C PHE A 139 -7.13 -1.64 18.69
N GLY A 140 -6.05 -2.13 19.31
CA GLY A 140 -5.96 -3.53 19.76
C GLY A 140 -4.71 -4.30 19.34
N GLY A 141 -3.73 -3.64 18.72
CA GLY A 141 -2.42 -4.20 18.39
C GLY A 141 -1.30 -3.76 19.33
N PRO A 142 -0.06 -4.18 19.04
CA PRO A 142 1.14 -3.67 19.70
C PRO A 142 1.24 -2.15 19.56
N SER A 143 1.90 -1.45 20.48
CA SER A 143 2.04 0.02 20.46
C SER A 143 2.75 0.56 19.21
N THR A 144 3.47 -0.29 18.49
CA THR A 144 4.11 0.03 17.21
C THR A 144 3.25 -0.31 15.98
N GLY A 145 2.11 -0.97 16.16
CA GLY A 145 1.27 -1.55 15.13
C GLY A 145 1.54 -3.04 14.93
N TYR A 146 0.64 -3.73 14.21
CA TYR A 146 0.77 -5.16 13.95
C TYR A 146 1.99 -5.47 13.06
N PRO A 147 2.80 -6.50 13.38
CA PRO A 147 3.98 -6.87 12.61
C PRO A 147 3.69 -7.18 11.13
N GLU A 148 2.56 -7.84 10.83
CA GLU A 148 2.21 -8.17 9.45
C GLU A 148 2.05 -6.95 8.54
N LEU A 149 1.53 -5.82 9.07
CA LEU A 149 1.32 -4.61 8.29
C LEU A 149 2.67 -3.96 7.95
N HIS A 150 3.63 -4.07 8.87
CA HIS A 150 5.01 -3.70 8.62
C HIS A 150 5.67 -4.60 7.58
N ALA A 151 5.45 -5.92 7.65
CA ALA A 151 5.96 -6.87 6.67
C ALA A 151 5.45 -6.56 5.26
N MET A 152 4.14 -6.30 5.13
CA MET A 152 3.49 -5.93 3.86
C MET A 152 4.06 -4.64 3.28
N LEU A 153 4.24 -3.60 4.11
CA LEU A 153 4.79 -2.33 3.64
C LEU A 153 6.27 -2.43 3.28
N ALA A 154 7.07 -3.13 4.09
CA ALA A 154 8.50 -3.32 3.83
C ALA A 154 8.74 -4.06 2.51
N ASP A 155 8.00 -5.16 2.31
CA ASP A 155 8.05 -5.97 1.09
C ASP A 155 7.69 -5.14 -0.15
N TYR A 156 6.58 -4.41 -0.12
CA TYR A 156 6.15 -3.63 -1.27
C TYR A 156 7.11 -2.47 -1.58
N LEU A 157 7.62 -1.79 -0.55
CA LEU A 157 8.64 -0.75 -0.74
C LEU A 157 9.93 -1.31 -1.36
N TYR A 158 10.30 -2.53 -1.02
CA TYR A 158 11.49 -3.17 -1.59
C TYR A 158 11.30 -3.61 -3.04
N THR A 159 10.11 -4.12 -3.40
CA THR A 159 9.90 -4.64 -4.77
C THR A 159 9.42 -3.61 -5.76
N GLU A 160 8.66 -2.59 -5.33
CA GLU A 160 7.95 -1.68 -6.23
C GLU A 160 8.50 -0.24 -6.24
N CYS A 161 9.37 0.13 -5.29
CA CYS A 161 9.88 1.50 -5.23
C CYS A 161 10.93 1.74 -6.32
N PRO A 162 10.76 2.76 -7.19
CA PRO A 162 11.75 3.07 -8.23
C PRO A 162 13.14 3.38 -7.68
N GLU A 163 13.20 3.99 -6.51
CA GLU A 163 14.42 4.35 -5.80
C GLU A 163 14.36 3.77 -4.40
N LEU A 164 15.23 2.81 -4.09
CA LEU A 164 15.21 2.11 -2.81
C LEU A 164 15.77 2.96 -1.66
N ASP A 165 14.92 3.26 -0.68
CA ASP A 165 15.33 3.79 0.62
C ASP A 165 15.43 2.65 1.64
N MET A 166 16.60 2.02 1.70
CA MET A 166 16.84 0.89 2.60
C MET A 166 16.75 1.25 4.07
N VAL A 167 16.97 2.52 4.46
CA VAL A 167 16.79 2.96 5.86
C VAL A 167 15.32 2.92 6.23
N ARG A 168 14.44 3.41 5.35
CA ARG A 168 12.99 3.34 5.55
C ARG A 168 12.46 1.90 5.49
N ILE A 169 12.94 1.10 4.54
CA ILE A 169 12.53 -0.30 4.38
C ILE A 169 12.94 -1.12 5.62
N SER A 170 14.20 -0.98 6.07
CA SER A 170 14.72 -1.72 7.24
C SER A 170 13.95 -1.40 8.52
N ARG A 171 13.56 -0.14 8.73
CA ARG A 171 12.72 0.25 9.88
C ARG A 171 11.39 -0.51 9.95
N HIS A 172 10.82 -0.87 8.81
CA HIS A 172 9.61 -1.69 8.78
C HIS A 172 9.93 -3.16 8.96
N PHE A 173 10.98 -3.70 8.33
CA PHE A 173 11.40 -5.08 8.52
C PHE A 173 11.73 -5.44 9.98
N VAL A 174 12.42 -4.56 10.71
CA VAL A 174 12.71 -4.79 12.15
C VAL A 174 11.43 -4.94 12.98
N ARG A 175 10.33 -4.32 12.55
CA ARG A 175 9.01 -4.42 13.19
C ARG A 175 8.12 -5.52 12.62
N ALA A 176 8.56 -6.19 11.55
CA ALA A 176 7.78 -7.18 10.81
C ALA A 176 7.79 -8.58 11.44
N GLU A 177 8.57 -8.79 12.51
CA GLU A 177 8.80 -10.11 13.15
C GLU A 177 9.27 -11.20 12.17
N ASP A 178 9.88 -10.81 11.04
CA ASP A 178 10.39 -11.72 9.99
C ASP A 178 11.89 -11.43 9.70
N PRO A 179 12.80 -11.91 10.59
CA PRO A 179 14.22 -11.63 10.46
C PRO A 179 14.87 -12.32 9.25
N GLU A 180 14.34 -13.46 8.80
CA GLU A 180 14.87 -14.20 7.64
C GLU A 180 14.63 -13.43 6.35
N LYS A 181 13.41 -12.92 6.16
CA LYS A 181 13.09 -12.07 5.02
C LYS A 181 13.86 -10.75 5.06
N PHE A 182 14.04 -10.16 6.24
CA PHE A 182 14.86 -8.97 6.38
C PHE A 182 16.31 -9.22 5.95
N ALA A 183 16.94 -10.27 6.49
CA ALA A 183 18.31 -10.64 6.16
C ALA A 183 18.48 -10.92 4.66
N SER A 184 17.57 -11.70 4.08
CA SER A 184 17.58 -12.02 2.64
C SER A 184 17.46 -10.76 1.78
N THR A 185 16.58 -9.83 2.17
CA THR A 185 16.38 -8.54 1.49
C THR A 185 17.63 -7.67 1.55
N LEU A 186 18.28 -7.59 2.72
CA LEU A 186 19.48 -6.79 2.92
C LEU A 186 20.68 -7.35 2.14
N ILE A 187 20.87 -8.68 2.16
CA ILE A 187 21.92 -9.35 1.38
C ILE A 187 21.70 -9.11 -0.12
N ASN A 188 20.47 -9.27 -0.61
CA ASN A 188 20.14 -9.01 -2.02
C ASN A 188 20.42 -7.56 -2.44
N PHE A 189 20.13 -6.59 -1.57
CA PHE A 189 20.43 -5.19 -1.83
C PHE A 189 21.95 -4.92 -1.84
N MET A 190 22.65 -5.37 -0.81
CA MET A 190 24.08 -5.08 -0.66
C MET A 190 24.93 -5.81 -1.69
N GLY A 191 24.60 -7.05 -2.06
CA GLY A 191 25.29 -7.75 -3.14
C GLY A 191 25.18 -7.05 -4.51
N ARG A 192 24.12 -6.24 -4.73
CA ARG A 192 23.94 -5.45 -5.96
C ARG A 192 24.66 -4.11 -5.91
N CYS A 193 24.63 -3.43 -4.76
CA CYS A 193 25.12 -2.05 -4.63
C CYS A 193 26.57 -1.94 -4.11
N TYR A 194 27.02 -2.91 -3.31
CA TYR A 194 28.28 -2.88 -2.57
C TYR A 194 28.95 -4.27 -2.58
N PRO A 195 29.38 -4.76 -3.75
CA PRO A 195 30.03 -6.07 -3.85
C PRO A 195 31.30 -6.12 -2.98
N GLY A 196 31.35 -7.07 -2.05
CA GLY A 196 32.48 -7.28 -1.13
C GLY A 196 32.33 -6.65 0.27
N GLU A 197 31.23 -5.95 0.56
CA GLU A 197 30.91 -5.40 1.90
C GLU A 197 29.95 -6.29 2.70
N ASP A 198 30.13 -7.61 2.62
CA ASP A 198 29.22 -8.60 3.22
C ASP A 198 29.15 -8.48 4.76
N ASP A 199 30.27 -8.13 5.40
CA ASP A 199 30.39 -7.91 6.84
C ASP A 199 29.57 -6.71 7.32
N LEU A 200 29.57 -5.62 6.55
CA LEU A 200 28.77 -4.42 6.82
C LEU A 200 27.27 -4.71 6.69
N ALA A 201 26.87 -5.58 5.76
CA ALA A 201 25.48 -6.02 5.63
C ALA A 201 24.98 -6.74 6.89
N ILE A 202 25.78 -7.70 7.37
CA ILE A 202 25.46 -8.46 8.57
C ILE A 202 25.39 -7.54 9.79
N ALA A 203 26.39 -6.64 9.96
CA ALA A 203 26.41 -5.70 11.07
C ALA A 203 25.17 -4.79 11.09
N ARG A 204 24.73 -4.30 9.92
CA ARG A 204 23.52 -3.46 9.80
C ARG A 204 22.25 -4.21 10.16
N ALA A 205 22.09 -5.46 9.73
CA ALA A 205 20.93 -6.27 10.09
C ALA A 205 20.83 -6.52 11.61
N VAL A 206 21.96 -6.73 12.28
CA VAL A 206 22.00 -7.07 13.72
C VAL A 206 21.83 -5.84 14.62
N LEU A 207 22.31 -4.67 14.19
CA LEU A 207 22.34 -3.46 15.03
C LEU A 207 21.09 -2.55 14.90
N MET A 208 20.14 -2.87 14.03
CA MET A 208 18.89 -2.11 13.82
C MET A 208 17.71 -2.66 14.62
#